data_AF-A0A941IRI9-F1
#
_entry.id   AF-A0A941IRI9-F1
#
_cell.length_a   1.000
_cell.length_b   1.000
_cell.length_c   1.000
_cell.angle_alpha   90.00
_cell.angle_beta   90.00
_cell.angle_gamma   90.00
#
_symmetry.space_group_name_H-M   'P 1'
#
loop_
_entity.id
_entity.type
_entity.pdbx_description
1 polymer ?
#
loop_
_entity_poly.entity_id
_entity_poly.type
_entity_poly.pdbx_seq_one_letter_code
_entity_poly.pdbx_strand_id
1 'polypeptide(L)'
;MGMLEAVADRIAAGATVEFKPTGSSMVPLIRSRQSVVVAPVDPAKLEVGDIVLARVSGTVYLHLVSSLDPARKRVQISNNRGRVNGWTSHDRVFGICVAVEGVPRANSLDKVRAANTQSEPTSASAEVGSRRASTLR
;
A
#
# COMPACT_ATOMS: atom_id res chain seq x y z
N MET A 1 10.85 1.45 13.18
CA MET A 1 9.79 1.30 12.17
C MET A 1 10.14 2.20 10.99
N GLY A 2 10.43 1.64 9.82
CA GLY A 2 10.67 2.44 8.62
C GLY A 2 9.37 3.08 8.12
N MET A 3 9.43 4.28 7.54
CA MET A 3 8.26 4.97 6.97
C MET A 3 7.47 4.07 6.00
N LEU A 4 8.17 3.29 5.17
CA LEU A 4 7.56 2.38 4.20
C LEU A 4 6.85 1.19 4.85
N GLU A 5 7.29 0.73 6.03
CA GLU A 5 6.63 -0.36 6.76
C GLU A 5 5.29 0.11 7.30
N ALA A 6 5.25 1.29 7.94
CA ALA A 6 4.00 1.86 8.43
C ALA A 6 3.00 2.14 7.29
N VAL A 7 3.48 2.54 6.11
CA VAL A 7 2.66 2.70 4.91
C VAL A 7 2.14 1.34 4.42
N ALA A 8 2.99 0.31 4.38
CA ALA A 8 2.58 -1.04 4.00
C ALA A 8 1.48 -1.58 4.92
N ASP A 9 1.59 -1.38 6.24
CA ASP A 9 0.59 -1.82 7.21
C ASP A 9 -0.77 -1.13 6.99
N ARG A 10 -0.75 0.19 6.72
CA ARG A 10 -1.98 0.95 6.39
C ARG A 10 -2.63 0.47 5.10
N ILE A 11 -1.83 0.17 4.08
CA ILE A 11 -2.33 -0.32 2.79
C ILE A 11 -2.84 -1.75 2.91
N ALA A 12 -2.17 -2.60 3.69
CA ALA A 12 -2.63 -3.95 4.00
C ALA A 12 -3.98 -3.93 4.75
N ALA A 13 -4.22 -2.91 5.58
CA ALA A 13 -5.51 -2.65 6.21
C ALA A 13 -6.59 -2.09 5.24
N GLY A 14 -6.25 -1.87 3.96
CA GLY A 14 -7.18 -1.39 2.93
C GLY A 14 -7.18 0.12 2.74
N ALA A 15 -6.30 0.88 3.40
CA ALA A 15 -6.21 2.32 3.21
C ALA A 15 -5.41 2.68 1.95
N THR A 16 -5.87 3.68 1.20
CA THR A 16 -5.04 4.32 0.17
C THR A 16 -4.18 5.38 0.82
N VAL A 17 -2.87 5.35 0.56
CA VAL A 17 -1.90 6.24 1.22
C VAL A 17 -1.09 6.99 0.18
N GLU A 18 -1.03 8.30 0.33
CA GLU A 18 -0.10 9.17 -0.39
C GLU A 18 1.13 9.42 0.48
N PHE A 19 2.32 9.25 -0.10
CA PHE A 19 3.57 9.53 0.59
C PHE A 19 4.67 9.96 -0.38
N LYS A 20 5.77 10.48 0.18
CA LYS A 20 6.91 10.99 -0.59
C LYS A 20 8.15 10.11 -0.34
N PRO A 21 8.37 9.04 -1.13
CA PRO A 21 9.55 8.20 -0.98
C PRO A 21 10.83 9.00 -1.16
N THR A 22 11.85 8.64 -0.38
CA THR A 22 13.21 9.15 -0.52
C THR A 22 14.10 8.08 -1.15
N GLY A 23 15.00 8.49 -2.03
CA GLY A 23 15.95 7.59 -2.69
C GLY A 23 16.07 7.81 -4.18
N SER A 24 16.96 7.04 -4.81
CA SER A 24 17.30 7.15 -6.24
C SER A 24 17.07 5.85 -7.03
N SER A 25 16.55 4.81 -6.38
CA SER A 25 16.36 3.46 -6.94
C SER A 25 15.31 3.38 -8.05
N MET A 26 14.37 4.33 -8.09
CA MET A 26 13.28 4.40 -9.07
C MET A 26 13.45 5.53 -10.09
N VAL A 27 14.57 6.25 -10.10
CA VAL A 27 14.83 7.32 -11.09
C VAL A 27 15.01 6.69 -12.48
N PRO A 28 14.48 7.28 -13.58
CA PRO A 28 13.69 8.53 -13.65
C PRO A 28 12.19 8.44 -13.38
N LEU A 29 11.61 7.25 -13.15
CA LEU A 29 10.16 7.09 -12.96
C LEU A 29 9.61 7.73 -11.68
N ILE A 30 10.33 7.57 -10.55
CA ILE A 30 10.01 8.20 -9.27
C ILE A 30 11.30 8.80 -8.70
N ARG A 31 11.32 10.12 -8.57
CA ARG A 31 12.39 10.91 -7.98
C ARG A 31 12.21 11.03 -6.47
N SER A 32 13.30 11.37 -5.78
CA SER A 32 13.26 11.61 -4.34
C SER A 32 12.29 12.74 -4.00
N ARG A 33 11.46 12.55 -2.97
CA ARG A 33 10.39 13.45 -2.50
C ARG A 33 9.22 13.67 -3.46
N GLN A 34 9.15 12.86 -4.52
CA GLN A 34 8.04 12.89 -5.46
C GLN A 34 6.81 12.25 -4.80
N SER A 35 5.62 12.84 -4.95
CA SER A 35 4.40 12.31 -4.34
C SER A 35 3.91 11.09 -5.09
N VAL A 36 3.68 9.99 -4.35
CA VAL A 36 3.15 8.75 -4.89
C VAL A 36 1.92 8.33 -4.11
N VAL A 37 0.89 7.92 -4.83
CA VAL A 37 -0.33 7.37 -4.26
C VAL A 37 -0.28 5.86 -4.44
N VAL A 38 -0.44 5.12 -3.35
CA VAL A 38 -0.45 3.66 -3.35
C VAL A 38 -1.75 3.17 -2.74
N ALA A 39 -2.41 2.26 -3.45
CA ALA A 39 -3.67 1.64 -3.06
C ALA A 39 -3.49 0.13 -2.87
N PRO A 40 -4.32 -0.53 -2.06
CA PRO A 40 -4.29 -1.99 -1.91
C PRO A 40 -4.52 -2.66 -3.27
N VAL A 41 -3.69 -3.64 -3.63
CA VAL A 41 -3.75 -4.32 -4.92
C VAL A 41 -4.23 -5.75 -4.77
N ASP A 42 -4.97 -6.25 -5.77
CA ASP A 42 -5.19 -7.68 -5.91
C ASP A 42 -3.99 -8.31 -6.62
N PRO A 43 -3.18 -9.15 -5.93
CA PRO A 43 -1.99 -9.73 -6.52
C PRO A 43 -2.30 -10.68 -7.70
N ALA A 44 -3.55 -11.16 -7.84
CA ALA A 44 -3.96 -11.98 -8.98
C ALA A 44 -4.07 -11.18 -10.29
N LYS A 45 -4.19 -9.85 -10.21
CA LYS A 45 -4.34 -8.95 -11.36
C LYS A 45 -3.05 -8.19 -11.73
N LEU A 46 -1.94 -8.52 -11.07
CA LEU A 46 -0.66 -7.87 -11.34
C LEU A 46 -0.16 -8.22 -12.73
N GLU A 47 0.49 -7.24 -13.37
CA GLU A 47 1.12 -7.38 -14.69
C GLU A 47 2.59 -6.93 -14.62
N VAL A 48 3.39 -7.42 -15.56
CA VAL A 48 4.78 -6.97 -15.71
C VAL A 48 4.77 -5.48 -16.09
N GLY A 49 5.59 -4.69 -15.39
CA GLY A 49 5.67 -3.24 -15.55
C GLY A 49 4.88 -2.43 -14.51
N ASP A 50 4.05 -3.07 -13.69
CA ASP A 50 3.37 -2.40 -12.57
C ASP A 50 4.36 -1.99 -11.48
N ILE A 51 4.09 -0.88 -10.79
CA ILE A 51 4.86 -0.44 -9.63
C ILE A 51 4.14 -0.89 -8.37
N VAL A 52 4.76 -1.76 -7.60
CA VAL A 52 4.16 -2.36 -6.40
C VAL A 52 4.97 -2.07 -5.15
N LEU A 53 4.26 -2.00 -4.02
CA LEU A 53 4.83 -1.98 -2.69
C LEU A 53 4.87 -3.42 -2.17
N ALA A 54 6.07 -4.00 -2.08
CA ALA A 54 6.26 -5.40 -1.73
C ALA A 54 7.40 -5.61 -0.73
N ARG A 55 7.30 -6.64 0.12
CA ARG A 55 8.36 -7.03 1.05
C ARG A 55 9.24 -8.13 0.46
N VAL A 56 10.54 -7.87 0.32
CA VAL A 56 11.56 -8.85 -0.09
C VAL A 56 12.62 -8.96 0.98
N SER A 57 12.92 -10.17 1.43
CA SER A 57 13.98 -10.46 2.43
C SER A 57 13.91 -9.58 3.70
N GLY A 58 12.69 -9.26 4.15
CA GLY A 58 12.45 -8.47 5.35
C GLY A 58 12.25 -6.98 5.12
N THR A 59 12.64 -6.45 3.96
CA THR A 59 12.57 -5.01 3.64
C THR A 59 11.44 -4.71 2.67
N VAL A 60 10.70 -3.62 2.91
CA VAL A 60 9.64 -3.13 2.02
C VAL A 60 10.24 -2.25 0.92
N TYR A 61 9.92 -2.55 -0.33
CA TYR A 61 10.39 -1.84 -1.51
C TYR A 61 9.22 -1.36 -2.36
N LEU A 62 9.37 -0.17 -2.96
CA LEU A 62 8.48 0.34 -4.01
C LEU A 62 9.19 0.17 -5.36
N HIS A 63 8.89 -0.90 -6.09
CA HIS A 63 9.66 -1.36 -7.25
C HIS A 63 8.75 -1.86 -8.38
N LEU A 64 9.34 -2.06 -9.56
CA LEU A 64 8.65 -2.56 -10.74
C LEU A 64 8.51 -4.08 -10.67
N VAL A 65 7.38 -4.61 -11.10
CA VAL A 65 7.21 -6.03 -11.38
C VAL A 65 7.96 -6.35 -12.67
N SER A 66 9.01 -7.17 -12.57
CA SER A 66 9.77 -7.61 -13.75
C SER A 66 9.25 -8.92 -14.33
N SER A 67 8.74 -9.81 -13.47
CA SER A 67 8.23 -11.13 -13.86
C SER A 67 7.14 -11.58 -12.90
N LEU A 68 6.26 -12.46 -13.38
CA LEU A 68 5.18 -13.07 -12.61
C LEU A 68 5.26 -14.58 -12.72
N ASP A 69 5.03 -15.27 -11.61
CA ASP A 69 4.88 -16.72 -11.53
C ASP A 69 3.51 -17.03 -10.89
N PRO A 70 2.43 -17.04 -11.68
CA PRO A 70 1.08 -17.33 -11.18
C PRO A 70 0.96 -18.77 -10.67
N ALA A 71 1.74 -19.71 -11.20
CA ALA A 71 1.73 -21.10 -10.76
C ALA A 71 2.22 -21.24 -9.30
N ARG A 72 3.24 -20.46 -8.92
CA ARG A 72 3.77 -20.43 -7.55
C ARG A 72 3.24 -19.26 -6.70
N LYS A 73 2.36 -18.42 -7.25
CA LYS A 73 1.82 -17.20 -6.61
C LYS A 73 2.92 -16.26 -6.14
N ARG A 74 3.93 -16.03 -7.00
CA ARG A 74 5.08 -15.17 -6.68
C ARG A 74 5.29 -14.14 -7.78
N VAL A 75 5.79 -12.98 -7.37
CA VAL A 75 6.19 -11.89 -8.27
C VAL A 75 7.68 -11.60 -8.09
N GLN A 76 8.34 -11.26 -9.18
CA GLN A 76 9.71 -10.77 -9.17
C GLN A 76 9.70 -9.26 -9.26
N ILE A 77 10.42 -8.60 -8.36
CA ILE A 77 10.57 -7.16 -8.39
C ILE A 77 11.99 -6.75 -8.79
N SER A 78 12.07 -5.68 -9.57
CA SER A 78 13.32 -5.06 -10.00
C SER A 78 13.27 -3.55 -9.79
N ASN A 79 14.45 -2.96 -9.62
CA ASN A 79 14.58 -1.52 -9.63
C ASN A 79 14.52 -0.99 -11.08
N ASN A 80 14.32 0.32 -11.22
CA ASN A 80 14.28 0.98 -12.53
C ASN A 80 15.69 1.18 -13.15
N ARG A 81 16.68 0.39 -12.73
CA ARG A 81 18.07 0.41 -13.22
C ARG A 81 18.55 -0.96 -13.70
N GLY A 82 17.65 -1.93 -13.82
CA GLY A 82 17.95 -3.28 -14.30
C GLY A 82 18.47 -4.25 -13.24
N ARG A 83 18.47 -3.88 -11.94
CA ARG A 83 18.78 -4.82 -10.85
C ARG A 83 17.52 -5.54 -10.41
N VAL A 84 17.57 -6.86 -10.43
CA VAL A 84 16.55 -7.72 -9.79
C VAL A 84 16.78 -7.72 -8.28
N ASN A 85 15.77 -7.34 -7.51
CA ASN A 85 15.84 -7.34 -6.05
C ASN A 85 15.49 -8.72 -5.48
N GLY A 86 14.57 -9.44 -6.11
CA GLY A 86 14.22 -10.80 -5.73
C GLY A 86 12.77 -11.17 -6.01
N TRP A 87 12.42 -12.39 -5.62
CA TRP A 87 11.07 -12.92 -5.69
C TRP A 87 10.36 -12.74 -4.35
N THR A 88 9.06 -12.45 -4.40
CA THR A 88 8.18 -12.42 -3.23
C THR A 88 6.85 -13.08 -3.51
N SER A 89 6.17 -13.60 -2.49
CA SER A 89 4.84 -14.18 -2.64
C SER A 89 3.78 -13.08 -2.73
N HIS A 90 2.62 -13.42 -3.29
CA HIS A 90 1.46 -12.54 -3.36
C HIS A 90 1.06 -11.97 -1.98
N ASP A 91 1.21 -12.73 -0.90
CA ASP A 91 0.90 -12.29 0.48
C ASP A 91 1.80 -11.15 0.98
N ARG A 92 2.95 -10.96 0.33
CA ARG A 92 3.93 -9.92 0.66
C ARG A 92 3.86 -8.73 -0.30
N VAL A 93 2.88 -8.71 -1.20
CA VAL A 93 2.55 -7.55 -2.03
C VAL A 93 1.38 -6.84 -1.38
N PHE A 94 1.62 -5.60 -0.94
CA PHE A 94 0.63 -4.85 -0.18
C PHE A 94 -0.21 -3.93 -1.07
N GLY A 95 0.43 -3.27 -2.05
CA GLY A 95 -0.25 -2.27 -2.87
C GLY A 95 0.38 -1.98 -4.21
N ILE A 96 -0.35 -1.25 -5.04
CA ILE A 96 0.04 -0.77 -6.37
C ILE A 96 0.06 0.76 -6.38
N CYS A 97 1.06 1.32 -7.04
CA CYS A 97 1.15 2.75 -7.25
C CYS A 97 0.15 3.18 -8.34
N VAL A 98 -0.85 3.96 -7.96
CA VAL A 98 -1.93 4.42 -8.85
C VAL A 98 -1.64 5.76 -9.48
N ALA A 99 -0.88 6.63 -8.79
CA ALA A 99 -0.52 7.94 -9.30
C ALA A 99 0.85 8.39 -8.80
N VAL A 100 1.55 9.17 -9.63
CA VAL A 100 2.84 9.78 -9.33
C VAL A 100 2.77 11.26 -9.73
N GLU A 101 2.99 12.20 -8.81
CA GLU A 101 2.79 13.65 -9.00
C GLU A 101 1.41 14.01 -9.59
N GLY A 102 0.37 13.30 -9.16
CA GLY A 102 -0.98 13.49 -9.70
C GLY A 102 -1.17 12.98 -11.13
N VAL A 103 -0.15 12.39 -11.76
CA VAL A 103 -0.29 11.68 -13.04
C VAL A 103 -0.77 10.26 -12.75
N PRO A 104 -2.01 9.89 -13.15
CA PRO A 104 -2.50 8.54 -12.97
C PRO A 104 -1.72 7.58 -13.88
N ARG A 105 -1.39 6.40 -13.36
CA ARG A 105 -0.80 5.32 -14.14
C ARG A 105 -1.93 4.51 -14.79
N ALA A 106 -1.76 4.24 -16.08
CA ALA A 106 -2.68 3.38 -16.84
C ALA A 106 -2.81 2.01 -16.17
N ASN A 107 -4.01 1.41 -16.23
CA ASN A 107 -4.35 0.07 -15.74
C ASN A 107 -4.15 -0.17 -14.23
N SER A 108 -3.82 0.87 -13.46
CA SER A 108 -3.55 0.73 -12.02
C SER A 108 -4.82 0.67 -11.19
N LEU A 109 -5.87 1.37 -11.62
CA LEU A 109 -7.16 1.47 -10.91
C LEU A 109 -7.97 0.16 -10.98
N ASP A 110 -7.90 -0.58 -12.09
CA ASP A 110 -8.64 -1.84 -12.27
C ASP A 110 -8.09 -3.00 -11.41
N LYS A 111 -6.85 -2.83 -10.96
CA LYS A 111 -6.08 -3.78 -10.13
C LYS A 111 -6.20 -3.46 -8.64
N VAL A 112 -6.75 -2.30 -8.28
CA VAL A 112 -7.00 -1.95 -6.88
C VAL A 112 -8.00 -2.93 -6.31
N ARG A 113 -7.63 -3.58 -5.21
CA ARG A 113 -8.56 -4.40 -4.45
C ARG A 113 -9.59 -3.46 -3.85
N ALA A 114 -10.87 -3.68 -4.14
CA ALA A 114 -11.96 -2.98 -3.47
C ALA A 114 -11.74 -3.14 -1.96
N ALA A 115 -11.57 -2.01 -1.26
CA ALA A 115 -11.39 -1.99 0.17
C ALA A 115 -12.55 -2.79 0.78
N ASN A 116 -12.23 -3.88 1.47
CA ASN A 116 -13.23 -4.61 2.21
C ASN A 116 -13.79 -3.63 3.23
N THR A 117 -15.02 -3.17 3.04
CA THR A 117 -15.73 -2.32 4.00
C THR A 117 -15.99 -3.16 5.24
N GLN A 118 -14.98 -3.31 6.10
CA GLN A 118 -15.22 -3.59 7.51
C GLN A 118 -15.37 -2.25 8.20
N SER A 119 -16.58 -1.71 8.05
CA SER A 119 -17.19 -0.90 9.09
C SER A 119 -17.28 -1.75 10.36
N GLU A 120 -16.55 -1.36 11.40
CA GLU A 120 -17.22 -0.98 12.64
C GLU A 120 -16.32 -0.03 13.48
N PRO A 121 -16.86 1.13 13.90
CA PRO A 121 -16.27 1.95 14.94
C PRO A 121 -16.67 1.35 16.29
N THR A 122 -15.74 0.77 17.05
CA THR A 122 -16.00 0.62 18.50
C THR A 122 -15.72 1.95 19.17
N SER A 123 -16.76 2.78 19.13
CA SER A 123 -17.02 3.85 20.08
C SER A 123 -16.98 3.27 21.50
N ALA A 124 -16.01 3.69 22.31
CA ALA A 124 -16.09 3.59 23.76
C ALA A 124 -15.47 4.84 24.39
N SER A 125 -15.95 6.01 23.94
CA SER A 125 -15.93 7.23 24.74
C SER A 125 -17.33 7.37 25.34
N ALA A 126 -17.48 6.89 26.57
CA ALA A 126 -18.63 7.20 27.41
C ALA A 126 -18.12 7.93 28.65
N GLU A 127 -17.73 9.19 28.45
CA GLU A 127 -17.89 10.21 29.48
C GLU A 127 -19.00 11.13 29.01
N VAL A 128 -20.06 11.28 29.82
CA VAL A 128 -20.67 12.56 30.22
C VAL A 128 -21.74 12.24 31.26
N GLY A 129 -21.52 12.72 32.48
CA GLY A 129 -22.52 12.70 33.54
C GLY A 129 -23.67 13.66 33.28
N SER A 130 -24.83 13.38 33.91
CA SER A 130 -25.81 14.42 34.19
C SER A 130 -26.51 14.15 35.51
N ARG A 131 -26.40 15.15 36.37
CA ARG A 131 -27.00 15.30 37.68
C ARG A 131 -28.52 15.39 37.55
N ARG A 132 -29.28 14.72 38.43
CA ARG A 132 -30.49 15.31 39.03
C ARG A 132 -30.63 14.87 40.48
N ALA A 133 -30.34 15.83 41.36
CA ALA A 133 -30.96 15.92 42.67
C ALA A 133 -32.46 16.22 42.52
N SER A 134 -33.22 15.94 43.59
CA SER A 134 -34.45 16.63 44.04
C SER A 134 -35.73 15.76 44.10
N THR A 135 -36.15 15.54 45.36
CA THR A 135 -37.47 15.93 45.90
C THR A 135 -38.62 14.90 45.90
N LEU A 136 -38.88 14.37 47.09
CA LEU A 136 -40.15 14.42 47.85
C LEU A 136 -41.40 13.76 47.22
N ARG A 137 -41.83 12.63 47.79
CA ARG A 137 -43.09 12.47 48.56
C ARG A 137 -43.19 11.08 49.16
#